data_AF-A0A940N4Q4-F1
#
_entry.id   AF-A0A940N4Q4-F1
#
_cell.length_a   1.000
_cell.length_b   1.000
_cell.length_c   1.000
_cell.angle_alpha   90.00
_cell.angle_beta   90.00
_cell.angle_gamma   90.00
#
_symmetry.space_group_name_H-M   'P 1'
#
loop_
_entity.id
_entity.type
_entity.pdbx_description
1 polymer ?
#
loop_
_entity_poly.entity_id
_entity_poly.type
_entity_poly.pdbx_seq_one_letter_code
_entity_poly.pdbx_strand_id
1 'polypeptide(L)'
;MTINHFLHVLAASPRVLARRRARGGLTHEQFKDACLVVQICFLVHCFVAASIWWARSHEGDPTRWLGVAVAVAWVIFFWCFLLKQAYQSVENAMAREIQR
;
A
#
# COMPACT_ATOMS: atom_id res chain seq x y z
N MET A 1 -8.38 16.96 4.68
CA MET A 1 -7.44 15.94 5.19
C MET A 1 -6.05 16.28 4.66
N THR A 2 -5.10 16.68 5.51
CA THR A 2 -3.75 17.11 5.09
C THR A 2 -2.81 15.91 4.93
N ILE A 3 -1.84 15.99 4.01
CA ILE A 3 -0.81 14.96 3.77
C ILE A 3 -0.15 14.51 5.07
N ASN A 4 0.09 15.46 5.98
CA ASN A 4 0.70 15.20 7.28
C ASN A 4 -0.17 14.29 8.16
N HIS A 5 -1.49 14.47 8.13
CA HIS A 5 -2.43 13.62 8.85
C HIS A 5 -2.44 12.19 8.28
N PHE A 6 -2.40 12.06 6.95
CA PHE A 6 -2.37 10.76 6.27
C PHE A 6 -1.07 9.98 6.58
N LEU A 7 0.08 10.65 6.56
CA LEU A 7 1.36 10.05 6.96
C LEU A 7 1.37 9.62 8.43
N HIS A 8 0.77 10.41 9.32
CA HIS A 8 0.65 10.05 10.74
C HIS A 8 -0.21 8.79 10.94
N VAL A 9 -1.31 8.66 10.20
CA VAL A 9 -2.17 7.46 10.22
C VAL A 9 -1.42 6.24 9.69
N LEU A 10 -0.66 6.39 8.60
CA LEU A 10 0.18 5.33 8.05
C LEU A 10 1.31 4.92 9.01
N ALA A 11 1.94 5.85 9.70
CA ALA A 11 2.98 5.55 10.69
C ALA A 11 2.42 4.88 11.95
N ALA A 12 1.17 5.16 12.31
CA ALA A 12 0.50 4.57 13.47
C ALA A 12 -0.08 3.18 13.18
N SER A 13 -0.39 2.87 11.92
CA SER A 13 -1.08 1.63 11.54
C SER A 13 -0.32 0.33 11.88
N PRO A 14 1.02 0.21 11.78
CA PRO A 14 1.73 -1.01 12.19
C PRO A 14 1.59 -1.27 13.69
N ARG A 15 1.67 -0.21 14.51
CA ARG A 15 1.48 -0.30 15.97
C ARG A 15 0.07 -0.73 16.33
N VAL A 16 -0.93 -0.22 15.62
CA VAL A 16 -2.34 -0.61 15.82
C VAL A 16 -2.56 -2.08 15.44
N LEU A 17 -2.00 -2.52 14.31
CA LEU A 17 -2.08 -3.92 13.85
C LEU A 17 -1.38 -4.88 14.83
N ALA A 18 -0.19 -4.53 15.30
CA ALA A 18 0.55 -5.33 16.27
C ALA A 18 -0.23 -5.49 17.60
N ARG A 19 -0.85 -4.39 18.08
CA ARG A 19 -1.70 -4.43 19.29
C ARG A 19 -2.94 -5.30 19.09
N ARG A 20 -3.58 -5.25 17.92
CA ARG A 20 -4.74 -6.11 17.61
C ARG A 20 -4.36 -7.58 17.54
N ARG A 21 -3.21 -7.91 16.95
CA ARG A 21 -2.66 -9.28 16.96
C ARG A 21 -2.37 -9.79 18.37
N ALA A 22 -1.73 -8.96 19.21
CA ALA A 22 -1.41 -9.32 20.60
C ALA A 22 -2.66 -9.60 21.46
N ARG A 23 -3.82 -9.03 21.09
CA ARG A 23 -5.11 -9.27 21.73
C ARG A 23 -5.89 -10.46 21.13
N GLY A 24 -5.30 -11.22 20.21
CA GLY A 24 -5.94 -12.36 19.54
C GLY A 24 -7.04 -11.99 18.54
N GLY A 25 -7.21 -10.70 18.23
CA GLY A 25 -8.29 -10.21 17.35
C GLY A 25 -8.01 -10.32 15.85
N LEU A 26 -6.85 -10.83 15.45
CA LEU A 26 -6.44 -11.01 14.05
C LEU A 26 -5.79 -12.38 13.87
N THR A 27 -6.18 -13.09 12.81
CA THR A 27 -5.46 -14.30 12.38
C THR A 27 -4.09 -13.92 11.83
N HIS A 28 -3.15 -14.89 11.76
CA HIS A 28 -1.81 -14.61 11.25
C HIS A 28 -1.84 -14.08 9.81
N GLU A 29 -2.70 -14.66 8.95
CA GLU A 29 -2.88 -14.22 7.56
C GLU A 29 -3.41 -12.79 7.47
N GLN A 30 -4.45 -12.43 8.24
CA GLN A 30 -5.00 -11.07 8.23
C GLN A 30 -3.98 -10.02 8.70
N PHE A 31 -3.12 -10.37 9.65
CA PHE A 31 -2.04 -9.48 10.08
C PHE A 31 -0.98 -9.31 8.98
N LYS A 32 -0.62 -10.40 8.28
CA LYS A 32 0.34 -10.38 7.17
C LYS A 32 -0.16 -9.49 6.04
N ASP A 33 -1.40 -9.67 5.62
CA ASP A 33 -2.03 -8.90 4.55
C ASP A 33 -2.14 -7.42 4.92
N ALA A 34 -2.59 -7.11 6.14
CA ALA A 34 -2.69 -5.73 6.61
C ALA A 34 -1.32 -5.03 6.68
N CYS A 35 -0.27 -5.74 7.11
CA CYS A 35 1.10 -5.21 7.12
C CYS A 35 1.59 -4.94 5.69
N LEU A 36 1.32 -5.86 4.77
CA LEU A 36 1.69 -5.76 3.36
C LEU A 36 1.01 -4.55 2.68
N VAL A 37 -0.27 -4.32 2.94
CA VAL A 37 -0.98 -3.12 2.47
C VAL A 37 -0.31 -1.85 2.98
N VAL A 38 0.01 -1.77 4.28
CA VAL A 38 0.67 -0.59 4.87
C VAL A 38 2.04 -0.36 4.23
N GLN A 39 2.82 -1.42 4.03
CA GLN A 39 4.14 -1.33 3.40
C GLN A 39 4.05 -0.85 1.95
N ILE A 40 3.11 -1.37 1.17
CA ILE A 40 2.85 -0.92 -0.21
C ILE A 40 2.44 0.55 -0.22
N CYS A 41 1.51 0.96 0.64
CA CYS A 41 1.09 2.34 0.73
C CYS A 41 2.28 3.25 1.03
N PHE A 42 3.12 2.91 2.01
CA PHE A 42 4.29 3.72 2.36
C PHE A 42 5.27 3.82 1.19
N LEU A 43 5.59 2.69 0.56
CA LEU A 43 6.53 2.63 -0.56
C LEU A 43 6.06 3.47 -1.76
N VAL A 44 4.79 3.38 -2.12
CA VAL A 44 4.19 4.17 -3.21
C VAL A 44 4.28 5.67 -2.92
N HIS A 45 3.91 6.11 -1.71
CA HIS A 45 3.91 7.53 -1.38
C HIS A 45 5.32 8.12 -1.30
N CYS A 46 6.26 7.38 -0.72
CA CYS A 46 7.67 7.79 -0.69
C CYS A 46 8.26 7.87 -2.10
N PHE A 47 7.96 6.89 -2.96
CA PHE A 47 8.46 6.87 -4.33
C PHE A 47 7.88 8.01 -5.17
N VAL A 48 6.57 8.28 -5.06
CA VAL A 48 5.94 9.43 -5.73
C VAL A 48 6.57 10.75 -5.26
N ALA A 49 6.76 10.93 -3.95
CA ALA A 49 7.39 12.14 -3.40
C ALA A 49 8.84 12.31 -3.91
N ALA A 50 9.62 11.23 -3.93
CA ALA A 50 10.98 11.22 -4.45
C ALA A 50 11.02 11.55 -5.95
N SER A 51 10.11 10.97 -6.75
CA SER A 51 10.01 11.24 -8.18
C SER A 51 9.62 12.69 -8.49
N ILE A 52 8.69 13.28 -7.72
CA ILE A 52 8.32 14.70 -7.87
C ILE A 52 9.49 15.59 -7.48
N TRP A 53 10.18 15.29 -6.37
CA TRP A 53 11.36 16.02 -5.94
C TRP A 53 12.48 15.97 -6.98
N TRP A 54 12.74 14.79 -7.57
CA TRP A 54 13.69 14.60 -8.66
C TRP A 54 13.34 15.46 -9.88
N ALA A 55 12.08 15.38 -10.34
CA ALA A 55 11.61 16.10 -11.52
C ALA A 55 11.72 17.62 -11.37
N ARG A 56 11.49 18.13 -10.15
CA ARG A 56 11.67 19.55 -9.81
C ARG A 56 13.13 19.96 -9.69
N SER A 57 14.01 19.07 -9.25
CA SER A 57 15.42 19.39 -9.03
C SER A 57 16.26 19.38 -10.32
N HIS A 58 15.74 18.78 -11.41
CA HIS A 58 16.43 18.66 -12.70
C HIS A 58 15.67 19.38 -13.81
N GLU A 59 15.43 20.68 -13.64
CA GLU A 59 14.85 21.50 -14.70
C GLU A 59 15.82 21.60 -15.89
N GLY A 60 15.35 21.19 -17.08
CA GLY A 60 16.13 21.16 -18.33
C GLY A 60 16.49 19.77 -18.82
N ASP A 61 16.41 18.74 -17.98
CA ASP A 61 16.63 17.34 -18.41
C ASP A 61 15.35 16.79 -19.08
N PRO A 62 15.42 16.29 -20.33
CA PRO A 62 14.26 15.70 -21.01
C PRO A 62 13.71 14.45 -20.31
N THR A 63 14.52 13.76 -19.51
CA THR A 63 14.16 12.52 -18.79
C THR A 63 13.66 12.76 -17.37
N ARG A 64 13.57 14.01 -16.89
CA ARG A 64 13.17 14.35 -15.52
C ARG A 64 11.82 13.76 -15.07
N TRP A 65 10.91 13.54 -16.03
CA TRP A 65 9.59 12.96 -15.77
C TRP A 65 9.56 11.43 -15.82
N LEU A 66 10.65 10.77 -16.22
CA LEU A 66 10.75 9.31 -16.26
C LEU A 66 10.47 8.69 -14.89
N GLY A 67 11.04 9.26 -13.82
CA GLY A 67 10.78 8.81 -12.46
C GLY A 67 9.30 8.93 -12.06
N VAL A 68 8.59 9.94 -12.58
CA VAL A 68 7.15 10.12 -12.35
C VAL A 68 6.33 9.10 -13.13
N ALA A 69 6.67 8.84 -14.39
CA ALA A 69 6.02 7.81 -15.20
C ALA A 69 6.19 6.42 -14.58
N VAL A 70 7.40 6.09 -14.11
CA VAL A 70 7.67 4.85 -13.36
C VAL A 70 6.85 4.82 -12.08
N ALA A 71 6.76 5.93 -11.33
CA ALA A 71 5.95 5.97 -10.10
C ALA A 71 4.47 5.67 -10.37
N VAL A 72 3.90 6.23 -11.44
CA VAL A 72 2.52 5.94 -11.86
C VAL A 72 2.36 4.47 -12.23
N ALA A 73 3.30 3.90 -12.99
CA ALA A 73 3.26 2.47 -13.33
C ALA A 73 3.29 1.57 -12.08
N TRP A 74 4.11 1.92 -11.08
CA TRP A 74 4.16 1.20 -9.80
C TRP A 74 2.87 1.33 -8.99
N VAL A 75 2.24 2.51 -8.97
CA VAL A 75 0.92 2.72 -8.34
C VAL A 75 -0.11 1.77 -8.95
N ILE A 76 -0.18 1.73 -10.29
CA ILE A 76 -1.12 0.88 -11.03
C ILE A 76 -0.84 -0.60 -10.74
N PHE A 77 0.43 -1.02 -10.83
CA PHE A 77 0.85 -2.39 -10.57
C PHE A 77 0.43 -2.87 -9.18
N PHE A 78 0.71 -2.07 -8.15
CA PHE A 78 0.34 -2.41 -6.77
C PHE A 78 -1.16 -2.41 -6.54
N TRP A 79 -1.91 -1.51 -7.17
CA TRP A 79 -3.37 -1.53 -7.12
C TRP A 79 -3.94 -2.80 -7.73
N CYS A 80 -3.44 -3.21 -8.90
CA CYS A 80 -3.83 -4.48 -9.52
C CYS A 80 -3.47 -5.68 -8.65
N PHE A 81 -2.29 -5.66 -8.02
CA PHE A 81 -1.85 -6.71 -7.09
C PHE A 81 -2.78 -6.82 -5.87
N LEU A 82 -3.10 -5.69 -5.23
CA LEU A 82 -4.02 -5.63 -4.09
C LEU A 82 -5.43 -6.08 -4.48
N LEU A 83 -5.92 -5.66 -5.65
CA LEU A 83 -7.22 -6.08 -6.17
C LEU A 83 -7.28 -7.59 -6.37
N LYS A 84 -6.21 -8.19 -6.91
CA LYS A 84 -6.09 -9.65 -7.07
C LYS A 84 -6.11 -10.38 -5.72
N GLN A 85 -5.36 -9.87 -4.72
CA GLN A 85 -5.39 -10.45 -3.37
C GLN A 85 -6.78 -10.34 -2.72
N ALA A 86 -7.44 -9.18 -2.86
CA ALA A 86 -8.78 -8.96 -2.35
C ALA A 86 -9.78 -9.93 -3.00
N TYR A 87 -9.73 -10.09 -4.32
CA TYR A 87 -10.56 -11.05 -5.05
C TYR A 87 -10.38 -12.48 -4.55
N GLN A 88 -9.13 -12.95 -4.43
CA GLN A 88 -8.83 -14.28 -3.88
C GLN A 88 -9.35 -14.45 -2.44
N SER A 89 -9.27 -13.41 -1.61
CA SER A 89 -9.79 -13.47 -0.24
C SER A 89 -11.32 -13.67 -0.21
N VAL A 90 -12.05 -13.01 -1.12
CA VAL A 90 -13.51 -13.12 -1.27
C VAL A 90 -13.88 -14.48 -1.85
N GLU A 91 -13.18 -14.94 -2.88
CA GLU A 91 -13.41 -16.26 -3.48
C GLU A 91 -13.22 -17.40 -2.47
N ASN A 92 -12.18 -17.32 -1.63
CA ASN A 92 -11.94 -18.26 -0.54
C ASN A 92 -12.99 -18.17 0.58
N ALA A 93 -13.57 -16.99 0.82
CA ALA A 93 -14.68 -16.84 1.77
C ALA A 93 -15.97 -17.47 1.20
N MET A 94 -16.28 -17.20 -0.06
CA MET A 94 -17.44 -17.74 -0.75
C MET A 94 -17.37 -19.28 -0.84
N ALA A 95 -16.21 -19.85 -1.16
CA ALA A 95 -16.02 -21.31 -1.19
C ALA A 95 -16.30 -21.97 0.18
N ARG A 96 -15.96 -21.28 1.28
CA ARG A 96 -16.25 -21.77 2.64
C ARG A 96 -17.72 -21.68 3.02
N GLU A 97 -18.46 -20.71 2.47
CA GLU A 97 -19.91 -20.63 2.66
C GLU A 97 -20.65 -21.69 1.85
N ILE A 98 -20.21 -21.96 0.61
CA ILE A 98 -20.84 -22.99 -0.25
C ILE A 98 -20.63 -24.41 0.30
N GLN A 99 -19.52 -24.67 1.01
CA GLN A 99 -19.24 -25.97 1.65
C GLN A 99 -19.96 -26.17 2.99
N ARG A 100 -20.65 -25.17 3.52
CA ARG A 100 -21.30 -25.19 4.83
C ARG A 100 -22.79 -25.45 4.70
#